data_AF-A0A538I1E1-F1
#
_entry.id   AF-A0A538I1E1-F1
#
_cell.length_a   1.000
_cell.length_b   1.000
_cell.length_c   1.000
_cell.angle_alpha   90.00
_cell.angle_beta   90.00
_cell.angle_gamma   90.00
#
_symmetry.space_group_name_H-M   'P 1'
#
loop_
_entity.id
_entity.type
_entity.pdbx_description
1 polymer ?
#
loop_
_entity_poly.entity_id
_entity_poly.type
_entity_poly.pdbx_seq_one_letter_code
_entity_poly.pdbx_strand_id
1 'polypeptide(L)'
;MTGKALAVTLVAAIAAAGFVKHEDRLREQNRLAVVASELAGRPVGVRCPSFLRGLVDVHGDAGRVRFNANGRPAGYTDLSPDTCQALRRLPHTDFSCLQHHACGYGAFDAAWAAHTLAHEAFHLRGYEDEAVAECYAMQDTAFVAERLGVKPPIAYALQQWVWDKGYRNEPDDYRSPECRPGGALDLTPQTPSWP
;
A
#
# COMPACT_ATOMS: atom_id res chain seq x y z
N MET A 1 -50.12 -8.41 -3.81
CA MET A 1 -49.39 -7.33 -4.52
C MET A 1 -48.21 -6.77 -3.70
N THR A 2 -48.29 -6.78 -2.37
CA THR A 2 -47.23 -6.34 -1.45
C THR A 2 -45.89 -7.09 -1.59
N GLY A 3 -45.91 -8.42 -1.80
CA GLY A 3 -44.66 -9.20 -1.92
C GLY A 3 -43.79 -8.89 -3.15
N LYS A 4 -44.41 -8.55 -4.28
CA LYS A 4 -43.67 -8.17 -5.51
C LYS A 4 -43.05 -6.78 -5.38
N ALA A 5 -43.77 -5.83 -4.79
CA ALA A 5 -43.24 -4.49 -4.52
C ALA A 5 -42.06 -4.57 -3.54
N LEU A 6 -42.18 -5.34 -2.45
CA LEU A 6 -41.11 -5.54 -1.49
C LEU A 6 -39.85 -6.15 -2.13
N ALA A 7 -40.01 -7.17 -2.98
CA ALA A 7 -38.90 -7.81 -3.68
C ALA A 7 -38.19 -6.85 -4.65
N VAL A 8 -38.93 -6.04 -5.42
CA VAL A 8 -38.37 -5.04 -6.32
C VAL A 8 -37.60 -3.96 -5.55
N THR A 9 -38.16 -3.47 -4.44
CA THR A 9 -37.48 -2.47 -3.59
C THR A 9 -36.19 -3.03 -3.00
N LEU A 10 -36.19 -4.28 -2.53
CA LEU A 10 -35.00 -4.92 -1.98
C LEU A 10 -33.90 -5.09 -3.05
N VAL A 11 -34.26 -5.56 -4.24
CA VAL A 11 -33.30 -5.71 -5.36
C VAL A 11 -32.72 -4.36 -5.77
N ALA A 12 -33.55 -3.31 -5.87
CA ALA A 12 -33.10 -1.96 -6.18
C ALA A 12 -32.13 -1.42 -5.11
N ALA A 13 -32.42 -1.65 -3.82
CA ALA A 13 -31.54 -1.24 -2.72
C ALA A 13 -30.18 -1.97 -2.76
N ILE A 14 -30.18 -3.28 -3.04
CA ILE A 14 -28.95 -4.07 -3.17
C ILE A 14 -28.12 -3.59 -4.38
N ALA A 15 -28.78 -3.35 -5.52
CA ALA A 15 -28.10 -2.84 -6.71
C ALA A 15 -27.49 -1.46 -6.47
N ALA A 16 -28.23 -0.55 -5.82
CA ALA A 16 -27.72 0.78 -5.45
C ALA A 16 -26.52 0.69 -4.50
N ALA A 17 -26.61 -0.14 -3.45
CA ALA A 17 -25.50 -0.36 -2.52
C ALA A 17 -24.27 -0.96 -3.23
N GLY A 18 -24.50 -1.91 -4.16
CA GLY A 18 -23.45 -2.50 -4.98
C GLY A 18 -22.76 -1.47 -5.89
N PHE A 19 -23.54 -0.57 -6.50
CA PHE A 19 -23.02 0.52 -7.33
C PHE A 19 -22.18 1.51 -6.53
N VAL A 20 -22.67 1.96 -5.36
CA VAL A 20 -21.91 2.87 -4.48
C VAL A 20 -20.58 2.25 -4.05
N LYS A 21 -20.59 0.99 -3.60
CA LYS A 21 -19.34 0.29 -3.24
C LYS A 21 -18.37 0.12 -4.41
N HIS A 22 -18.89 -0.03 -5.64
CA HIS A 22 -18.08 -0.12 -6.83
C HIS A 22 -17.38 1.21 -7.12
N GLU A 23 -18.13 2.31 -7.11
CA GLU A 23 -17.62 3.67 -7.33
C GLU A 23 -16.58 4.07 -6.28
N ASP A 24 -16.83 3.81 -4.99
CA ASP A 24 -15.88 4.10 -3.92
C ASP A 24 -14.56 3.36 -4.12
N ARG A 25 -14.63 2.08 -4.53
CA ARG A 25 -13.44 1.29 -4.83
C ARG A 25 -12.69 1.82 -6.05
N LEU A 26 -13.38 2.24 -7.11
CA LEU A 26 -12.71 2.85 -8.27
C LEU A 26 -12.00 4.14 -7.89
N ARG A 27 -12.66 5.00 -7.09
CA ARG A 27 -12.07 6.24 -6.59
C ARG A 27 -10.83 5.97 -5.75
N GLU A 28 -10.89 4.99 -4.85
CA GLU A 28 -9.75 4.58 -4.03
C GLU A 28 -8.60 4.08 -4.91
N GLN A 29 -8.85 3.11 -5.79
CA GLN A 29 -7.83 2.60 -6.72
C GLN A 29 -7.20 3.71 -7.57
N ASN A 30 -7.98 4.67 -8.04
CA ASN A 30 -7.46 5.81 -8.80
C ASN A 30 -6.56 6.69 -7.94
N ARG A 31 -6.91 6.93 -6.68
CA ARG A 31 -6.07 7.70 -5.74
C ARG A 31 -4.75 6.97 -5.47
N LEU A 32 -4.80 5.67 -5.20
CA LEU A 32 -3.60 4.85 -4.99
C LEU A 32 -2.72 4.79 -6.24
N ALA A 33 -3.35 4.67 -7.43
CA ALA A 33 -2.67 4.64 -8.72
C ALA A 33 -1.90 5.93 -9.03
N VAL A 34 -2.43 7.10 -8.63
CA VAL A 34 -1.72 8.38 -8.77
C VAL A 34 -0.42 8.35 -7.96
N VAL A 35 -0.49 7.96 -6.69
CA VAL A 35 0.69 7.87 -5.80
C VAL A 35 1.70 6.84 -6.32
N ALA A 36 1.22 5.65 -6.69
CA ALA A 36 2.09 4.61 -7.25
C ALA A 36 2.74 5.05 -8.57
N SER A 37 2.04 5.82 -9.41
CA SER A 37 2.59 6.34 -10.67
C SER A 37 3.71 7.35 -10.45
N GLU A 38 3.62 8.17 -9.38
CA GLU A 38 4.66 9.12 -9.01
C GLU A 38 5.98 8.38 -8.66
N LEU A 39 5.90 7.33 -7.84
CA LEU A 39 7.08 6.50 -7.51
C LEU A 39 7.58 5.64 -8.68
N ALA A 40 6.65 5.04 -9.44
CA ALA A 40 6.97 4.17 -10.57
C ALA A 40 7.57 4.94 -11.76
N GLY A 41 7.43 6.27 -11.80
CA GLY A 41 7.90 7.12 -12.89
C GLY A 41 7.14 6.92 -14.20
N ARG A 42 5.98 6.25 -14.17
CA ARG A 42 5.12 5.97 -15.32
C ARG A 42 3.67 5.76 -14.88
N PRO A 43 2.68 5.95 -15.76
CA PRO A 43 1.29 5.63 -15.44
C PRO A 43 1.12 4.14 -15.13
N VAL A 44 0.56 3.84 -13.95
CA VAL A 44 0.27 2.48 -13.49
C VAL A 44 -1.10 2.41 -12.81
N GLY A 45 -1.65 1.20 -12.69
CA GLY A 45 -2.87 0.93 -11.95
C GLY A 45 -2.62 0.28 -10.60
N VAL A 46 -3.56 0.46 -9.68
CA VAL A 46 -3.65 -0.30 -8.43
C VAL A 46 -4.99 -1.01 -8.41
N ARG A 47 -5.00 -2.30 -8.08
CA ARG A 47 -6.22 -3.10 -8.03
C ARG A 47 -6.50 -3.60 -6.63
N CYS A 48 -7.69 -3.30 -6.15
CA CYS A 48 -8.25 -3.83 -4.92
C CYS A 48 -9.37 -4.83 -5.27
N PRO A 49 -9.38 -6.02 -4.66
CA PRO A 49 -10.40 -7.02 -4.94
C PRO A 49 -11.81 -6.48 -4.60
N SER A 50 -12.82 -6.94 -5.33
CA SER A 50 -14.22 -6.77 -4.91
C SER A 50 -14.47 -7.61 -3.68
N PHE A 51 -15.52 -7.29 -2.92
CA PHE A 51 -15.95 -8.07 -1.75
C PHE A 51 -15.99 -9.59 -2.05
N LEU A 52 -16.64 -9.99 -3.15
CA LEU A 52 -16.72 -11.41 -3.54
C LEU A 52 -15.37 -12.02 -3.93
N ARG A 53 -14.48 -11.24 -4.55
CA ARG A 53 -13.14 -11.71 -4.91
C ARG A 53 -12.23 -11.82 -3.68
N GLY A 54 -12.40 -10.94 -2.69
CA GLY A 54 -11.65 -10.99 -1.43
C GLY A 54 -12.03 -12.20 -0.56
N LEU A 55 -13.26 -12.72 -0.68
CA LEU A 55 -13.67 -13.95 0.01
C LEU A 55 -13.04 -15.24 -0.55
N VAL A 56 -12.49 -15.18 -1.77
CA VAL A 56 -11.84 -16.32 -2.45
C VAL A 56 -10.37 -16.10 -2.68
N ASP A 57 -9.80 -15.01 -2.15
CA ASP A 57 -8.38 -14.77 -2.27
C ASP A 57 -7.62 -15.68 -1.30
N VAL A 58 -6.80 -16.55 -1.88
CA VAL A 58 -6.01 -17.56 -1.16
C VAL A 58 -4.51 -17.24 -1.17
N HIS A 59 -4.14 -16.08 -1.72
CA HIS A 59 -2.76 -15.62 -1.77
C HIS A 59 -2.45 -14.88 -0.47
N GLY A 60 -1.35 -15.24 0.18
CA GLY A 60 -0.90 -14.62 1.45
C GLY A 60 -0.15 -13.30 1.27
N ASP A 61 0.11 -12.90 0.02
CA ASP A 61 0.96 -11.74 -0.29
C ASP A 61 0.17 -10.43 -0.08
N ALA A 62 0.81 -9.43 0.53
CA ALA A 62 0.19 -8.12 0.80
C ALA A 62 -0.06 -7.31 -0.50
N GLY A 63 0.75 -7.56 -1.53
CA GLY A 63 0.66 -7.02 -2.88
C GLY A 63 1.42 -7.91 -3.86
N ARG A 64 1.23 -7.68 -5.17
CA ARG A 64 2.05 -8.31 -6.21
C ARG A 64 2.06 -7.56 -7.53
N VAL A 65 3.23 -7.52 -8.16
CA VAL A 65 3.41 -7.15 -9.57
C VAL A 65 3.84 -8.37 -10.37
N ARG A 66 3.25 -8.55 -11.56
CA ARG A 66 3.68 -9.61 -12.47
C ARG A 66 4.76 -9.10 -13.40
N PHE A 67 5.86 -9.83 -13.50
CA PHE A 67 6.90 -9.62 -14.50
C PHE A 67 6.72 -10.63 -15.66
N ASN A 68 7.02 -10.20 -16.88
CA ASN A 68 7.06 -11.11 -18.03
C ASN A 68 8.45 -11.75 -18.19
N ALA A 69 8.59 -12.66 -19.16
CA ALA A 69 9.84 -13.38 -19.42
C ALA A 69 11.06 -12.49 -19.76
N ASN A 70 10.84 -11.20 -20.04
CA ASN A 70 11.90 -10.22 -20.33
C ASN A 70 12.16 -9.29 -19.12
N GLY A 71 11.68 -9.62 -17.92
CA GLY A 71 11.84 -8.79 -16.72
C GLY A 71 11.06 -7.47 -16.76
N ARG A 72 10.03 -7.35 -17.60
CA ARG A 72 9.20 -6.12 -17.64
C ARG A 72 7.97 -6.27 -16.74
N PRO A 73 7.71 -5.33 -15.82
CA PRO A 73 6.54 -5.36 -14.97
C PRO A 73 5.26 -5.07 -15.75
N ALA A 74 4.15 -5.63 -15.28
CA ALA A 74 2.81 -5.29 -15.73
C ALA A 74 2.51 -3.79 -15.49
N GLY A 75 1.41 -3.31 -16.09
CA GLY A 75 0.95 -1.93 -15.87
C GLY A 75 0.20 -1.70 -14.55
N TYR A 76 0.17 -2.67 -13.64
CA TYR A 76 -0.58 -2.58 -12.39
C TYR A 76 -0.06 -3.55 -11.32
N THR A 77 -0.33 -3.24 -10.06
CA THR A 77 -0.21 -4.15 -8.91
C THR A 77 -1.59 -4.62 -8.46
N ASP A 78 -1.68 -5.87 -8.00
CA ASP A 78 -2.85 -6.42 -7.31
C ASP A 78 -2.55 -6.43 -5.80
N LEU A 79 -3.30 -5.64 -5.03
CA LEU A 79 -3.16 -5.59 -3.57
C LEU A 79 -4.14 -6.55 -2.89
N SER A 80 -3.76 -7.06 -1.72
CA SER A 80 -4.64 -7.90 -0.91
C SER A 80 -5.88 -7.11 -0.42
N PRO A 81 -6.98 -7.80 -0.06
CA PRO A 81 -8.13 -7.15 0.56
C PRO A 81 -7.76 -6.34 1.82
N ASP A 82 -6.87 -6.89 2.64
CA ASP A 82 -6.47 -6.32 3.93
C ASP A 82 -5.60 -5.08 3.73
N THR A 83 -4.62 -5.13 2.81
CA THR A 83 -3.79 -3.97 2.42
C THR A 83 -4.66 -2.83 1.91
N CYS A 84 -5.62 -3.11 1.02
CA CYS A 84 -6.56 -2.10 0.54
C CYS A 84 -7.47 -1.54 1.65
N GLN A 85 -7.81 -2.35 2.66
CA GLN A 85 -8.60 -1.88 3.79
C GLN A 85 -7.76 -0.99 4.72
N ALA A 86 -6.52 -1.37 4.98
CA ALA A 86 -5.56 -0.62 5.78
C ALA A 86 -5.22 0.73 5.14
N LEU A 87 -4.96 0.77 3.83
CA LEU A 87 -4.75 2.01 3.06
C LEU A 87 -5.95 2.98 3.16
N ARG A 88 -7.18 2.46 3.07
CA ARG A 88 -8.39 3.29 3.28
C ARG A 88 -8.48 3.88 4.68
N ARG A 89 -8.02 3.15 5.70
CA ARG A 89 -8.03 3.59 7.10
C ARG A 89 -6.88 4.53 7.44
N LEU A 90 -5.79 4.48 6.69
CA LEU A 90 -4.55 5.23 6.94
C LEU A 90 -4.78 6.72 7.29
N PRO A 91 -5.50 7.53 6.49
CA PRO A 91 -5.71 8.95 6.81
C PRO A 91 -6.57 9.20 8.06
N HIS A 92 -7.26 8.18 8.55
CA HIS A 92 -8.15 8.24 9.71
C HIS A 92 -7.56 7.55 10.95
N THR A 93 -6.38 6.95 10.82
CA THR A 93 -5.72 6.24 11.92
C THR A 93 -5.06 7.26 12.84
N ASP A 94 -5.30 7.15 14.15
CA ASP A 94 -4.60 7.96 15.14
C ASP A 94 -3.21 7.39 15.40
N PHE A 95 -2.20 8.18 15.03
CA PHE A 95 -0.78 7.85 15.23
C PHE A 95 -0.16 8.57 16.44
N SER A 96 -0.98 9.15 17.33
CA SER A 96 -0.51 9.71 18.61
C SER A 96 0.30 8.69 19.44
N CYS A 97 0.00 7.40 19.26
CA CYS A 97 0.73 6.28 19.86
C CYS A 97 2.23 6.26 19.55
N LEU A 98 2.68 6.87 18.43
CA LEU A 98 4.09 6.92 18.04
C LEU A 98 4.90 7.71 19.06
N GLN A 99 4.34 8.79 19.62
CA GLN A 99 4.98 9.63 20.62
C GLN A 99 5.16 8.91 21.97
N HIS A 100 4.29 7.95 22.26
CA HIS A 100 4.27 7.21 23.53
C HIS A 100 4.85 5.80 23.41
N HIS A 101 5.39 5.43 22.23
CA HIS A 101 5.89 4.08 21.94
C HIS A 101 4.89 2.97 22.28
N ALA A 102 3.60 3.23 22.10
CA ALA A 102 2.50 2.36 22.51
C ALA A 102 1.60 1.95 21.32
N CYS A 103 2.11 2.05 20.09
CA CYS A 103 1.33 1.67 18.91
C CYS A 103 1.03 0.18 18.89
N GLY A 104 -0.25 -0.14 18.73
CA GLY A 104 -0.72 -1.51 18.54
C GLY A 104 -0.74 -1.91 17.06
N TYR A 105 -1.17 -3.15 16.83
CA TYR A 105 -1.23 -3.77 15.51
C TYR A 105 -2.00 -2.94 14.47
N GLY A 106 -3.15 -2.35 14.81
CA GLY A 106 -3.94 -1.59 13.84
C GLY A 106 -3.23 -0.35 13.27
N ALA A 107 -2.41 0.34 14.08
CA ALA A 107 -1.58 1.44 13.58
C ALA A 107 -0.43 0.92 12.73
N PHE A 108 0.16 -0.23 13.11
CA PHE A 108 1.24 -0.85 12.35
C PHE A 108 0.74 -1.33 10.99
N ASP A 109 -0.39 -2.01 10.95
CA ASP A 109 -1.07 -2.46 9.73
C ASP A 109 -1.34 -1.30 8.76
N ALA A 110 -1.86 -0.17 9.24
CA ALA A 110 -2.06 1.02 8.42
C ALA A 110 -0.73 1.55 7.84
N ALA A 111 0.30 1.65 8.69
CA ALA A 111 1.64 2.10 8.29
C ALA A 111 2.29 1.14 7.27
N TRP A 112 2.20 -0.16 7.52
CA TRP A 112 2.72 -1.22 6.68
C TRP A 112 2.02 -1.27 5.31
N ALA A 113 0.73 -0.94 5.26
CA ALA A 113 0.02 -0.86 4.00
C ALA A 113 0.50 0.31 3.11
N ALA A 114 0.88 1.45 3.71
CA ALA A 114 1.54 2.54 2.99
C ALA A 114 2.91 2.09 2.43
N HIS A 115 3.68 1.39 3.26
CA HIS A 115 4.96 0.80 2.85
C HIS A 115 4.79 -0.23 1.72
N THR A 116 3.81 -1.13 1.82
CA THR A 116 3.47 -2.12 0.78
C THR A 116 3.16 -1.42 -0.54
N LEU A 117 2.39 -0.32 -0.55
CA LEU A 117 2.14 0.41 -1.79
C LEU A 117 3.42 1.01 -2.39
N ALA A 118 4.36 1.48 -1.56
CA ALA A 118 5.65 1.95 -2.02
C ALA A 118 6.47 0.81 -2.65
N HIS A 119 6.52 -0.36 -1.99
CA HIS A 119 7.18 -1.58 -2.46
C HIS A 119 6.67 -2.00 -3.84
N GLU A 120 5.36 -2.14 -3.98
CA GLU A 120 4.74 -2.49 -5.27
C GLU A 120 5.00 -1.43 -6.35
N ALA A 121 5.10 -0.16 -5.98
CA ALA A 121 5.44 0.90 -6.92
C ALA A 121 6.88 0.79 -7.45
N PHE A 122 7.84 0.35 -6.64
CA PHE A 122 9.20 0.07 -7.09
C PHE A 122 9.28 -1.16 -8.00
N HIS A 123 8.52 -2.21 -7.72
CA HIS A 123 8.35 -3.29 -8.69
C HIS A 123 7.77 -2.78 -10.01
N LEU A 124 6.75 -1.92 -9.96
CA LEU A 124 6.18 -1.29 -11.15
C LEU A 124 7.18 -0.40 -11.91
N ARG A 125 8.18 0.16 -11.22
CA ARG A 125 9.30 0.88 -11.85
C ARG A 125 10.26 -0.04 -12.60
N GLY A 126 10.28 -1.33 -12.26
CA GLY A 126 11.09 -2.35 -12.93
C GLY A 126 12.17 -2.98 -12.04
N TYR A 127 12.16 -2.73 -10.73
CA TYR A 127 13.04 -3.44 -9.80
C TYR A 127 12.41 -4.79 -9.45
N GLU A 128 12.93 -5.88 -10.01
CA GLU A 128 12.41 -7.25 -9.73
C GLU A 128 12.95 -7.81 -8.42
N ASP A 129 14.11 -7.34 -7.98
CA ASP A 129 14.76 -7.78 -6.74
C ASP A 129 14.01 -7.25 -5.50
N GLU A 130 13.53 -8.18 -4.66
CA GLU A 130 12.76 -7.92 -3.44
C GLU A 130 13.54 -7.02 -2.47
N ALA A 131 14.82 -7.30 -2.23
CA ALA A 131 15.63 -6.53 -1.27
C ALA A 131 15.88 -5.08 -1.75
N VAL A 132 16.01 -4.87 -3.06
CA VAL A 132 16.09 -3.52 -3.65
C VAL A 132 14.75 -2.80 -3.55
N ALA A 133 13.65 -3.45 -3.94
CA ALA A 133 12.31 -2.86 -3.89
C ALA A 133 11.92 -2.48 -2.45
N GLU A 134 12.17 -3.38 -1.50
CA GLU A 134 11.93 -3.18 -0.07
C GLU A 134 12.75 -2.02 0.50
N CYS A 135 14.04 -1.94 0.16
CA CYS A 135 14.90 -0.86 0.65
C CYS A 135 14.42 0.51 0.18
N TYR A 136 14.05 0.63 -1.10
CA TYR A 136 13.54 1.89 -1.64
C TYR A 136 12.14 2.22 -1.09
N ALA A 137 11.27 1.22 -0.96
CA ALA A 137 9.94 1.37 -0.36
C ALA A 137 10.02 1.95 1.05
N MET A 138 11.00 1.52 1.82
CA MET A 138 11.20 1.99 3.17
C MET A 138 11.57 3.49 3.21
N GLN A 139 12.41 3.94 2.28
CA GLN A 139 12.80 5.34 2.17
C GLN A 139 11.66 6.25 1.66
N ASP A 140 10.67 5.68 0.95
CA ASP A 140 9.50 6.38 0.39
C ASP A 140 8.17 6.13 1.14
N THR A 141 8.20 5.48 2.30
CA THR A 141 6.99 5.17 3.07
C THR A 141 6.28 6.44 3.57
N ALA A 142 7.03 7.45 4.02
CA ALA A 142 6.53 8.75 4.41
C ALA A 142 5.90 9.47 3.23
N PHE A 143 6.54 9.42 2.06
CA PHE A 143 5.98 9.99 0.83
C PHE A 143 4.60 9.42 0.55
N VAL A 144 4.45 8.09 0.54
CA VAL A 144 3.14 7.46 0.32
C VAL A 144 2.13 7.87 1.39
N ALA A 145 2.50 7.83 2.67
CA ALA A 145 1.61 8.20 3.77
C ALA A 145 1.13 9.67 3.66
N GLU A 146 2.02 10.60 3.29
CA GLU A 146 1.68 12.01 3.08
C GLU A 146 0.70 12.19 1.93
N ARG A 147 0.96 11.58 0.78
CA ARG A 147 0.07 11.66 -0.39
C ARG A 147 -1.31 11.07 -0.09
N LEU A 148 -1.39 10.13 0.84
CA LEU A 148 -2.64 9.53 1.32
C LEU A 148 -3.31 10.28 2.48
N GLY A 149 -2.69 11.35 3.00
CA GLY A 149 -3.33 12.30 3.91
C GLY A 149 -2.79 12.29 5.36
N VAL A 150 -1.72 11.55 5.63
CA VAL A 150 -1.01 11.64 6.92
C VAL A 150 -0.22 12.95 6.96
N LYS A 151 -0.21 13.65 8.11
CA LYS A 151 0.54 14.90 8.25
C LYS A 151 2.06 14.63 8.14
N PRO A 152 2.86 15.50 7.49
CA PRO A 152 4.27 15.22 7.24
C PRO A 152 5.11 14.83 8.47
N PRO A 153 5.00 15.50 9.63
CA PRO A 153 5.77 15.08 10.82
C PRO A 153 5.40 13.67 11.32
N ILE A 154 4.14 13.27 11.13
CA ILE A 154 3.65 11.94 11.50
C ILE A 154 4.08 10.90 10.47
N ALA A 155 4.03 11.24 9.18
CA ALA A 155 4.47 10.35 8.10
C ALA A 155 5.96 10.02 8.21
N TYR A 156 6.80 11.02 8.53
CA TYR A 156 8.22 10.79 8.82
C TYR A 156 8.43 9.88 10.05
N ALA A 157 7.71 10.14 11.15
CA ALA A 157 7.78 9.28 12.34
C ALA A 157 7.30 7.83 12.05
N LEU A 158 6.30 7.69 11.18
CA LEU A 158 5.78 6.41 10.72
C LEU A 158 6.83 5.66 9.89
N GLN A 159 7.53 6.33 8.97
CA GLN A 159 8.64 5.76 8.21
C GLN A 159 9.76 5.24 9.12
N GLN A 160 10.17 6.03 10.12
CA GLN A 160 11.16 5.59 11.11
C GLN A 160 10.68 4.36 11.90
N TRP A 161 9.39 4.32 12.24
CA TRP A 161 8.80 3.22 12.98
C TRP A 161 8.69 1.93 12.17
N VAL A 162 8.30 2.02 10.90
CA VAL A 162 8.27 0.88 9.96
C VAL A 162 9.68 0.35 9.71
N TRP A 163 10.70 1.19 9.67
CA TRP A 163 12.09 0.75 9.61
C TRP A 163 12.52 -0.06 10.85
N ASP A 164 12.19 0.42 12.05
CA ASP A 164 12.58 -0.24 13.28
C ASP A 164 11.80 -1.54 13.55
N LYS A 165 10.49 -1.54 13.25
CA LYS A 165 9.57 -2.65 13.60
C LYS A 165 9.21 -3.57 12.45
N GLY A 166 9.34 -3.11 11.22
CA GLY A 166 9.04 -3.87 10.01
C GLY A 166 10.31 -4.34 9.32
N TYR A 167 10.95 -3.49 8.53
CA TYR A 167 12.10 -3.83 7.66
C TYR A 167 13.18 -4.69 8.34
N ARG A 168 13.58 -4.34 9.57
CA ARG A 168 14.63 -5.09 10.30
C ARG A 168 14.23 -6.53 10.63
N ASN A 169 12.94 -6.83 10.68
CA ASN A 169 12.37 -8.14 10.96
C ASN A 169 11.96 -8.92 9.69
N GLU A 170 12.13 -8.33 8.51
CA GLU A 170 11.88 -9.01 7.24
C GLU A 170 12.84 -10.20 7.02
N PRO A 171 12.43 -11.20 6.22
CA PRO A 171 13.30 -12.30 5.82
C PRO A 171 14.57 -11.83 5.11
N ASP A 172 15.58 -12.70 5.06
CA ASP A 172 16.87 -12.37 4.44
C ASP A 172 16.74 -11.96 2.96
N ASP A 173 15.82 -12.57 2.22
CA ASP A 173 15.58 -12.28 0.79
C ASP A 173 15.03 -10.85 0.54
N TYR A 174 14.51 -10.19 1.58
CA TYR A 174 13.99 -8.82 1.54
C TYR A 174 14.99 -7.79 2.09
N ARG A 175 16.17 -8.24 2.56
CA ARG A 175 17.16 -7.37 3.19
C ARG A 175 18.44 -7.33 2.39
N SER A 176 19.00 -6.12 2.26
CA SER A 176 20.28 -5.91 1.58
C SER A 176 21.26 -5.20 2.51
N PRO A 177 22.54 -5.62 2.56
CA PRO A 177 23.58 -4.90 3.30
C PRO A 177 23.86 -3.50 2.71
N GLU A 178 23.42 -3.24 1.48
CA GLU A 178 23.51 -1.93 0.84
C GLU A 178 22.35 -0.99 1.24
N CYS A 179 21.34 -1.49 1.96
CA CYS A 179 20.26 -0.69 2.51
C CYS A 179 20.66 -0.02 3.83
N ARG A 180 21.49 1.02 3.73
CA ARG A 180 22.03 1.78 4.86
C ARG A 180 22.39 3.21 4.43
N PRO A 181 22.52 4.15 5.38
CA PRO A 181 22.97 5.51 5.06
C PRO A 181 24.29 5.49 4.28
N GLY A 182 24.30 6.15 3.12
CA GLY A 182 25.43 6.22 2.18
C GLY A 182 25.76 4.91 1.46
N GLY A 183 24.92 3.87 1.58
CA GLY A 183 25.04 2.62 0.84
C GLY A 183 24.62 2.74 -0.62
N ALA A 184 24.83 1.69 -1.41
CA ALA A 184 24.47 1.71 -2.83
C ALA A 184 22.94 1.80 -3.08
N LEU A 185 22.11 1.48 -2.08
CA LEU A 185 20.65 1.59 -2.15
C LEU A 185 20.10 2.81 -1.41
N ASP A 186 20.94 3.74 -0.98
CA ASP A 186 20.48 5.03 -0.47
C ASP A 186 19.98 5.91 -1.62
N LEU A 187 18.73 6.37 -1.56
CA LEU A 187 18.12 7.25 -2.54
C LEU A 187 18.63 8.69 -2.41
N THR A 188 19.15 9.08 -1.24
CA THR A 188 19.62 10.43 -0.94
C THR A 188 20.97 10.46 -0.20
N PRO A 189 22.02 9.77 -0.70
CA PRO A 189 23.31 9.60 -0.01
C PRO A 189 24.07 10.90 0.24
N GLN A 190 23.68 11.98 -0.46
CA GLN A 190 24.20 13.32 -0.27
C GLN A 190 23.62 14.05 0.96
N THR A 191 22.63 13.47 1.63
CA THR A 191 21.97 14.06 2.81
C THR A 191 22.09 13.13 4.02
N PRO A 192 21.95 13.65 5.26
CA PRO A 192 21.88 12.80 6.44
C PRO A 192 20.49 12.16 6.66
N SER A 193 19.54 12.34 5.73
CA SER A 193 18.20 11.75 5.84
C SER A 193 18.28 10.24 5.68
N TRP A 194 17.71 9.49 6.63
CA TRP A 194 17.62 8.04 6.56
C TRP A 194 16.57 7.47 7.54
N PRO A 195 15.94 6.33 7.21
CA PRO A 195 15.62 5.97 5.82
C PRO A 195 14.88 7.14 5.17
#